data_AF-A0A8S0S6R6-F1
#
_entry.id   AF-A0A8S0S6R6-F1
#
_cell.length_a   1.000
_cell.length_b   1.000
_cell.length_c   1.000
_cell.angle_alpha   90.00
_cell.angle_beta   90.00
_cell.angle_gamma   90.00
#
_symmetry.space_group_name_H-M   'P 1'
#
loop_
_entity.id
_entity.type
_entity.pdbx_description
1 polymer ?
#
loop_
_entity_poly.entity_id
_entity_poly.type
_entity_poly.pdbx_seq_one_letter_code
_entity_poly.pdbx_strand_id
1 'polypeptide(L)'
;MAILGSLPNLEGLKLKNLLFDDSAWEPSEGEFPKLKFLLHWSTDLENWKANETHFPNLQRLCLGECTLLVEVPSGIEGILTL
;
A
#
# COMPACT_ATOMS: atom_id res chain seq x y z
N MET A 1 -11.17 11.55 -2.67
CA MET A 1 -10.53 12.39 -1.63
C MET A 1 -9.17 11.77 -1.32
N ALA A 2 -8.05 12.38 -1.69
CA ALA A 2 -6.75 11.80 -1.36
C ALA A 2 -5.88 12.81 -0.59
N ILE A 3 -6.29 13.04 0.65
CA ILE A 3 -5.54 13.89 1.58
C ILE A 3 -4.29 13.16 2.07
N LEU A 4 -4.33 11.82 2.14
CA LEU A 4 -3.24 11.02 2.70
C LEU A 4 -2.04 10.87 1.75
N GLY A 5 -2.28 10.59 0.47
CA GLY A 5 -1.23 10.42 -0.53
C GLY A 5 -0.42 11.68 -0.79
N SER A 6 -1.02 12.86 -0.62
CA SER A 6 -0.37 14.15 -0.83
C SER A 6 0.43 14.66 0.38
N LEU A 7 0.46 13.94 1.50
CA LEU A 7 1.20 14.36 2.69
C LEU A 7 2.72 14.31 2.45
N PRO A 8 3.42 15.46 2.45
CA PRO A 8 4.82 15.54 1.99
C PRO A 8 5.83 14.92 2.94
N ASN A 9 5.42 14.59 4.18
CA ASN A 9 6.27 14.01 5.22
C ASN A 9 5.71 12.70 5.78
N LEU A 10 4.74 12.09 5.10
CA LEU A 10 4.20 10.80 5.52
C LEU A 10 5.22 9.70 5.22
N GLU A 11 5.90 9.23 6.26
CA GLU A 11 6.88 8.13 6.16
C GLU A 11 6.29 6.76 6.50
N GLY A 12 5.16 6.73 7.22
CA GLY A 12 4.52 5.50 7.66
C GLY A 12 3.01 5.56 7.49
N LEU A 13 2.45 4.56 6.80
CA LEU A 13 1.01 4.40 6.58
C LEU A 13 0.58 3.05 7.15
N LYS A 14 -0.49 3.07 7.94
CA LYS A 14 -1.08 1.87 8.54
C LYS A 14 -2.54 1.80 8.16
N LEU A 15 -2.87 0.81 7.36
CA LEU A 15 -4.21 0.50 6.89
C LEU A 15 -4.67 -0.73 7.65
N LYS A 16 -5.68 -0.56 8.52
CA LYS A 16 -6.21 -1.62 9.38
C LYS A 16 -7.72 -1.63 9.32
N ASN A 17 -8.32 -2.80 9.14
CA ASN A 17 -9.78 -2.96 9.13
C ASN A 17 -10.48 -1.98 8.17
N LEU A 18 -9.84 -1.71 7.03
CA LEU A 18 -10.38 -0.85 5.98
C LEU A 18 -11.10 -1.70 4.93
N LEU A 19 -12.17 -1.11 4.41
CA LEU A 19 -12.88 -1.61 3.24
C LEU A 19 -12.53 -0.72 2.04
N PHE A 20 -12.09 -1.35 0.96
CA PHE A 20 -11.73 -0.69 -0.29
C PHE A 20 -12.89 -0.75 -1.28
N ASP A 21 -13.06 0.32 -2.06
CA ASP A 21 -14.00 0.29 -3.17
C ASP A 21 -13.55 -0.78 -4.19
N ASP A 22 -14.49 -1.61 -4.63
CA ASP A 22 -14.25 -2.76 -5.50
C ASP A 22 -13.16 -3.73 -5.00
N SER A 23 -12.92 -3.78 -3.68
CA SER A 23 -11.84 -4.57 -3.06
C SER A 23 -10.47 -4.26 -3.69
N ALA A 24 -10.27 -3.03 -4.19
CA ALA A 24 -9.11 -2.66 -4.98
C ALA A 24 -8.45 -1.39 -4.45
N TRP A 25 -7.12 -1.34 -4.56
CA TRP A 25 -6.36 -0.14 -4.21
C TRP A 25 -5.38 0.24 -5.31
N GLU A 26 -5.58 1.44 -5.85
CA GLU A 26 -4.75 2.07 -6.86
C GLU A 26 -4.33 3.46 -6.35
N PRO A 27 -3.09 3.61 -5.85
CA PRO A 27 -2.54 4.92 -5.52
C PRO A 27 -2.48 5.79 -6.78
N SER A 28 -2.64 7.10 -6.64
CA SER A 28 -2.42 8.00 -7.79
C SER A 28 -0.93 8.25 -8.00
N GLU A 29 -0.54 8.52 -9.24
CA GLU A 29 0.84 8.91 -9.56
C GLU A 29 1.28 10.14 -8.75
N GLY A 30 2.46 10.06 -8.16
CA GLY A 30 3.03 11.12 -7.32
C GLY A 30 2.55 11.14 -5.86
N GLU A 31 1.68 10.21 -5.46
CA GLU A 31 1.34 10.04 -4.04
C GLU A 31 2.46 9.34 -3.26
N PHE A 32 2.41 9.50 -1.94
CA PHE A 32 3.29 8.83 -0.99
C PHE A 32 4.80 9.04 -1.25
N PRO A 33 5.26 10.27 -1.58
CA PRO A 33 6.62 10.49 -2.09
C PRO A 33 7.71 10.15 -1.07
N LYS A 34 7.41 10.13 0.24
CA LYS A 34 8.36 9.79 1.31
C LYS A 34 7.98 8.55 2.11
N LEU A 35 7.00 7.78 1.65
CA LEU A 35 6.53 6.62 2.39
C LEU A 35 7.60 5.54 2.42
N LYS A 36 8.02 5.16 3.63
CA LYS A 36 9.05 4.12 3.88
C LYS A 36 8.45 2.85 4.46
N PHE A 37 7.34 2.98 5.18
CA PHE A 37 6.67 1.86 5.86
C PHE A 37 5.19 1.81 5.49
N LEU A 38 4.76 0.66 4.98
CA LEU A 38 3.36 0.37 4.71
C LEU A 38 2.95 -0.88 5.47
N LEU A 39 1.91 -0.75 6.29
CA LEU A 39 1.24 -1.86 6.94
C LEU A 39 -0.15 -2.01 6.37
N HIS A 40 -0.47 -3.20 5.90
CA HIS A 40 -1.80 -3.64 5.53
C HIS A 40 -2.22 -4.75 6.48
N TRP A 41 -3.31 -4.56 7.22
CA TRP A 41 -3.76 -5.55 8.21
C TRP A 41 -5.26 -5.75 8.19
N SER A 42 -5.72 -7.00 8.00
CA SER A 42 -7.13 -7.40 8.08
C SER A 42 -8.05 -6.49 7.26
N THR A 43 -7.85 -6.50 5.95
CA THR A 43 -8.55 -5.65 4.98
C THR A 43 -9.21 -6.52 3.92
N ASP A 44 -10.18 -5.97 3.19
CA ASP A 44 -10.81 -6.63 2.03
C ASP A 44 -10.05 -6.45 0.71
N LEU A 45 -8.83 -5.90 0.73
CA LEU A 45 -8.03 -5.71 -0.48
C LEU A 45 -7.74 -7.04 -1.19
N GLU A 46 -8.34 -7.21 -2.36
CA GLU A 46 -8.13 -8.32 -3.29
C GLU A 46 -7.14 -7.93 -4.38
N ASN A 47 -7.36 -6.76 -4.99
CA ASN A 47 -6.62 -6.28 -6.16
C ASN A 47 -5.76 -5.07 -5.83
N TRP A 48 -4.48 -5.32 -5.56
CA TRP A 48 -3.54 -4.23 -5.35
C TRP A 48 -2.94 -3.76 -6.68
N LYS A 49 -3.40 -2.61 -7.17
CA LYS A 49 -2.98 -2.00 -8.44
C LYS A 49 -1.93 -0.92 -8.19
N ALA A 50 -0.75 -1.33 -7.76
CA ALA A 50 0.38 -0.42 -7.62
C ALA A 50 1.57 -0.90 -8.46
N ASN A 51 2.61 -0.07 -8.54
CA ASN A 51 3.87 -0.39 -9.18
C ASN A 51 5.00 0.29 -8.38
N GLU A 52 6.24 0.19 -8.86
CA GLU A 52 7.40 0.81 -8.22
C GLU A 52 7.36 2.37 -8.19
N THR A 53 6.63 3.01 -9.10
CA THR A 53 6.52 4.49 -9.16
C THR A 53 5.55 5.05 -8.11
N HIS A 54 4.57 4.26 -7.69
CA HIS A 54 3.59 4.67 -6.66
C HIS A 54 4.19 4.73 -5.24
N PHE A 55 5.28 3.99 -4.97
CA PHE A 55 5.94 4.00 -3.66
C PHE A 55 7.47 4.02 -3.79
N PRO A 56 8.05 5.11 -4.34
CA PRO A 56 9.45 5.14 -4.76
C PRO A 56 10.46 5.02 -3.60
N ASN A 57 10.02 5.26 -2.36
CA ASN A 57 10.86 5.22 -1.16
C ASN A 57 10.45 4.10 -0.19
N LEU A 58 9.62 3.15 -0.61
CA LEU A 58 9.15 2.09 0.27
C LEU A 58 10.30 1.16 0.64
N GLN A 59 10.49 0.95 1.94
CA GLN A 59 11.56 0.11 2.48
C GLN A 59 11.04 -1.11 3.20
N ARG A 60 9.79 -1.06 3.68
CA ARG A 60 9.15 -2.17 4.40
C ARG A 60 7.68 -2.23 4.08
N LEU A 61 7.26 -3.41 3.66
CA LEU A 61 5.87 -3.80 3.52
C LEU A 61 5.57 -4.92 4.51
N CYS A 62 4.57 -4.71 5.35
CA CYS A 62 4.01 -5.71 6.25
C CYS A 62 2.56 -6.01 5.85
N LEU A 63 2.27 -7.27 5.59
CA LEU A 63 0.93 -7.78 5.31
C LEU A 63 0.55 -8.74 6.42
N GLY A 64 -0.64 -8.60 6.99
CA GLY A 64 -1.14 -9.53 8.00
C GLY A 64 -2.65 -9.68 7.92
N GLU A 65 -3.15 -10.91 8.07
CA GLU A 65 -4.58 -11.20 7.89
C GLU A 65 -5.15 -10.71 6.54
N CYS A 66 -4.31 -10.62 5.50
CA CYS A 66 -4.70 -10.24 4.14
C CYS A 66 -5.04 -11.50 3.32
N THR A 67 -6.01 -12.29 3.79
CA THR A 67 -6.37 -13.59 3.19
C THR A 67 -7.00 -13.49 1.80
N LEU A 68 -7.48 -12.29 1.43
CA LEU A 68 -8.14 -12.01 0.16
C LEU A 68 -7.18 -11.46 -0.90
N LEU A 69 -6.00 -11.00 -0.52
CA LEU A 69 -5.05 -10.39 -1.44
C LEU A 69 -4.53 -11.43 -2.43
N VAL A 70 -4.82 -11.22 -3.73
CA VAL A 70 -4.48 -12.17 -4.80
C VAL A 70 -2.98 -12.17 -5.07
N GLU A 71 -2.39 -10.99 -5.22
CA GLU A 71 -0.97 -10.82 -5.49
C GLU A 71 -0.45 -9.50 -4.93
N VAL A 72 0.85 -9.47 -4.62
CA VAL A 72 1.57 -8.24 -4.33
C VAL A 72 2.13 -7.72 -5.66
N PRO A 73 2.05 -6.42 -5.94
CA PRO A 73 2.62 -5.86 -7.16
C PRO A 73 4.10 -6.18 -7.32
N SER A 74 4.51 -6.56 -8.54
CA SER A 74 5.87 -7.03 -8.84
C SER A 74 6.98 -6.03 -8.47
N GLY A 75 6.72 -4.72 -8.59
CA GLY A 75 7.66 -3.67 -8.15
C GLY A 75 7.79 -3.50 -6.63
N ILE A 76 6.96 -4.20 -5.85
CA ILE A 76 6.89 -4.12 -4.38
C ILE A 76 7.26 -5.45 -3.71
N GLU A 77 7.17 -6.56 -4.44
CA GLU A 77 7.41 -7.92 -3.95
C GLU A 77 8.79 -8.08 -3.26
N GLY A 78 9.84 -7.44 -3.78
CA GLY A 78 11.19 -7.49 -3.19
C GLY A 78 11.35 -6.77 -1.85
N ILE A 79 10.34 -6.00 -1.41
CA ILE A 79 10.34 -5.18 -0.19
C ILE A 79 9.53 -5.88 0.94
N LEU A 80 8.88 -7.00 0.62
CA LEU A 80 8.10 -7.78 1.58
C LEU A 80 9.01 -8.32 2.69
N THR A 81 8.70 -7.91 3.92
CA THR A 81 9.24 -8.55 5.13
C THR A 81 8.10 -9.30 5.80
N LEU A 82 8.12 -10.63 5.64
CA LEU A 82 7.18 -11.58 6.27
C LEU A 82 7.14 -11.44 7.79
#